data_AF-A0A955LPR7-F1
#
_entry.id   AF-A0A955LPR7-F1
#
_cell.length_a   1.000
_cell.length_b   1.000
_cell.length_c   1.000
_cell.angle_alpha   90.00
_cell.angle_beta   90.00
_cell.angle_gamma   90.00
#
_symmetry.space_group_name_H-M   'P 1'
#
loop_
_entity.id
_entity.type
_entity.pdbx_description
1 polymer ?
#
loop_
_entity_poly.entity_id
_entity_poly.type
_entity_poly.pdbx_seq_one_letter_code
_entity_poly.pdbx_strand_id
1 'polypeptide(L)'
;MGSLGLYNLRKEYPGKSDEEIARLLADKYGYVAVVRYKNSPDSSDFTNLGCCGTQDKLDGYFSSPYCHNTEIVYDGRQQSLFITEALVRQAKCDLCQKPTTEASLTLLGGDDYYVCSCGRFFCDRCYLTRLPLTDPAGGYGMCPECRKEVKRAVVGVYVS
;
A
#
# COMPACT_ATOMS: atom_id res chain seq x y z
N MET A 1 -8.55 11.51 -2.97
CA MET A 1 -7.67 11.42 -1.78
C MET A 1 -8.57 11.26 -0.55
N GLY A 2 -8.24 10.36 0.38
CA GLY A 2 -9.05 10.13 1.58
C GLY A 2 -8.46 10.89 2.77
N SER A 3 -9.25 11.74 3.41
CA SER A 3 -8.81 12.58 4.53
C SER A 3 -9.67 12.33 5.76
N LEU A 4 -9.03 12.36 6.93
CA LEU A 4 -9.68 12.21 8.23
C LEU A 4 -9.41 13.46 9.06
N GLY A 5 -10.45 14.02 9.70
CA GLY A 5 -10.31 15.20 10.55
C GLY A 5 -9.65 14.86 11.89
N LEU A 6 -8.53 15.53 12.20
CA LEU A 6 -7.79 15.30 13.45
C LEU A 6 -8.61 15.62 14.70
N TYR A 7 -9.51 16.59 14.62
CA TYR A 7 -10.41 16.93 15.73
C TYR A 7 -11.25 15.73 16.19
N ASN A 8 -11.84 14.97 15.25
CA ASN A 8 -12.64 13.80 15.58
C ASN A 8 -11.76 12.64 16.02
N LEU A 9 -10.64 12.41 15.33
CA LEU A 9 -9.71 11.34 15.70
C LEU A 9 -9.16 11.50 17.12
N ARG A 10 -8.77 12.71 17.53
CA ARG A 10 -8.28 12.97 18.89
C ARG A 10 -9.35 12.74 19.97
N LYS A 11 -10.64 12.90 19.62
CA LYS A 11 -11.75 12.54 20.53
C LYS A 11 -11.97 11.03 20.60
N GLU A 12 -11.85 10.34 19.48
CA GLU A 12 -11.98 8.87 19.41
C GLU A 12 -10.82 8.15 20.09
N TYR A 13 -9.62 8.75 20.07
CA TYR A 13 -8.39 8.21 20.65
C TYR A 13 -7.84 9.13 21.75
N PRO A 14 -8.56 9.29 22.88
CA PRO A 14 -8.14 10.21 23.93
C PRO A 14 -6.78 9.82 24.51
N GLY A 15 -5.90 10.81 24.67
CA GLY A 15 -4.56 10.63 25.24
C GLY A 15 -3.51 10.06 24.28
N LYS A 16 -3.86 9.76 23.03
CA LYS A 16 -2.91 9.35 21.99
C LYS A 16 -2.40 10.55 21.20
N SER A 17 -1.12 10.51 20.85
CA SER A 17 -0.52 11.45 19.89
C SER A 17 -1.02 11.19 18.47
N ASP A 18 -0.91 12.19 17.59
CA ASP A 18 -1.26 12.05 16.17
C ASP A 18 -0.46 10.93 15.47
N GLU A 19 0.79 10.70 15.89
CA GLU A 19 1.64 9.62 15.38
C GLU A 19 1.12 8.24 15.81
N GLU A 20 0.72 8.06 17.07
CA GLU A 20 0.12 6.81 17.53
C GLU A 20 -1.20 6.53 16.81
N ILE A 21 -2.03 7.56 16.61
CA ILE A 21 -3.27 7.44 15.83
C ILE A 21 -2.96 7.04 14.38
N ALA A 22 -1.97 7.69 13.76
CA ALA A 22 -1.54 7.38 12.39
C ALA A 22 -1.08 5.92 12.24
N ARG A 23 -0.28 5.41 13.19
CA ARG A 23 0.14 4.00 13.22
C ARG A 23 -1.06 3.05 13.33
N LEU A 24 -1.98 3.32 14.26
CA LEU A 24 -3.18 2.50 14.44
C LEU A 24 -4.06 2.46 13.18
N LEU A 25 -4.23 3.60 12.50
CA LEU A 25 -4.96 3.67 11.25
C LEU A 25 -4.23 2.92 10.13
N ALA A 26 -2.91 3.05 10.05
CA ALA A 26 -2.10 2.33 9.08
C ALA A 26 -2.21 0.81 9.25
N ASP A 27 -2.10 0.31 10.47
CA ASP A 27 -2.24 -1.11 10.79
C ASP A 27 -3.66 -1.62 10.48
N LYS A 28 -4.69 -0.85 10.84
CA LYS A 28 -6.09 -1.24 10.66
C LYS A 28 -6.53 -1.27 9.20
N TYR A 29 -6.05 -0.31 8.39
CA TYR A 29 -6.55 -0.09 7.03
C TYR A 29 -5.50 -0.37 5.94
N GLY A 30 -4.30 -0.78 6.32
CA GLY A 30 -3.22 -1.11 5.39
C GLY A 30 -2.60 0.11 4.68
N TYR A 31 -2.52 1.25 5.36
CA TYR A 31 -1.81 2.42 4.81
C TYR A 31 -0.30 2.29 4.99
N VAL A 32 0.46 2.76 4.01
CA VAL A 32 1.94 2.66 4.01
C VAL A 32 2.62 3.97 4.40
N ALA A 33 1.89 5.09 4.30
CA ALA A 33 2.28 6.36 4.86
C ALA A 33 1.04 7.14 5.31
N VAL A 34 1.18 7.93 6.37
CA VAL A 34 0.16 8.87 6.80
C VAL A 34 0.82 10.24 6.97
N VAL A 35 0.23 11.24 6.33
CA VAL A 35 0.63 12.63 6.47
C VAL A 35 -0.37 13.37 7.33
N ARG A 36 0.08 14.38 8.06
CA ARG A 36 -0.80 15.42 8.58
C ARG A 36 -0.62 16.69 7.77
N TYR A 37 -1.68 17.46 7.65
CA TYR A 37 -1.65 18.75 6.96
C TYR A 37 -2.68 19.71 7.54
N LYS A 38 -2.48 20.99 7.25
CA LYS A 38 -3.44 22.05 7.51
C LYS A 38 -4.27 22.28 6.24
N ASN A 39 -5.59 22.31 6.37
CA ASN A 39 -6.51 22.60 5.26
C ASN A 39 -6.58 24.09 4.89
N SER A 40 -5.95 24.96 5.67
CA SER A 40 -5.83 26.40 5.46
C SER A 40 -4.45 26.85 5.96
N PRO A 41 -3.80 27.84 5.30
CA PRO A 41 -2.53 28.40 5.76
C PRO A 41 -2.67 29.10 7.12
N ASP A 42 -3.87 29.59 7.46
CA ASP A 42 -4.13 30.36 8.67
C ASP A 42 -4.45 29.47 9.89
N SER A 43 -4.59 28.16 9.69
CA SER A 43 -4.85 27.23 10.79
C SER A 43 -3.68 27.20 11.76
N SER A 44 -3.96 27.39 13.05
CA SER A 44 -2.93 27.35 14.10
C SER A 44 -2.33 25.96 14.26
N ASP A 45 -3.15 24.92 14.15
CA ASP A 45 -2.77 23.51 14.30
C ASP A 45 -3.09 22.69 13.04
N PHE A 46 -2.56 21.49 12.96
CA PHE A 46 -2.90 20.47 11.97
C PHE A 46 -4.37 20.08 12.06
N THR A 47 -5.04 20.01 10.91
CA THR A 47 -6.49 19.80 10.86
C THR A 47 -6.86 18.42 10.38
N ASN A 48 -5.99 17.76 9.59
CA ASN A 48 -6.32 16.53 8.88
C ASN A 48 -5.15 15.54 8.84
N LEU A 49 -5.50 14.26 8.73
CA LEU A 49 -4.62 13.18 8.30
C LEU A 49 -4.96 12.76 6.87
N GLY A 50 -3.95 12.70 6.01
CA GLY A 50 -3.99 12.08 4.69
C GLY A 50 -3.45 10.66 4.74
N CYS A 51 -4.26 9.68 4.36
CA CYS A 51 -3.91 8.26 4.42
C CYS A 51 -3.50 7.73 3.04
N CYS A 52 -2.27 7.22 2.93
CA CYS A 52 -1.65 6.90 1.63
C CYS A 52 -1.37 5.41 1.50
N GLY A 53 -1.86 4.80 0.41
CA GLY A 53 -1.54 3.43 -0.01
C GLY A 53 -0.66 3.37 -1.28
N THR A 54 -0.41 4.52 -1.91
CA THR A 54 0.34 4.65 -3.17
C THR A 54 1.25 5.87 -3.11
N GLN A 55 2.31 5.87 -3.93
CA GLN A 55 3.23 7.01 -4.02
C GLN A 55 2.52 8.26 -4.55
N ASP A 56 1.70 8.13 -5.61
CA ASP A 56 0.95 9.26 -6.18
C ASP A 56 0.04 9.97 -5.18
N LYS A 57 -0.57 9.22 -4.25
CA LYS A 57 -1.40 9.82 -3.19
C LYS A 57 -0.56 10.65 -2.23
N LEU A 58 0.62 10.12 -1.85
CA LEU A 58 1.56 10.82 -0.99
C LEU A 58 2.05 12.11 -1.66
N ASP A 59 2.49 12.00 -2.90
CA ASP A 59 2.95 13.14 -3.71
C ASP A 59 1.85 14.19 -3.86
N GLY A 60 0.62 13.75 -4.07
CA GLY A 60 -0.55 14.64 -4.13
C GLY A 60 -0.76 15.49 -2.88
N TYR A 61 -0.44 14.99 -1.68
CA TYR A 61 -0.50 15.82 -0.46
C TYR A 61 0.62 16.84 -0.36
N PHE A 62 1.80 16.54 -0.89
CA PHE A 62 2.95 17.45 -0.89
C PHE A 62 2.87 18.52 -1.97
N SER A 63 2.25 18.22 -3.11
CA SER A 63 2.10 19.15 -4.23
C SER A 63 0.78 19.93 -4.22
N SER A 64 -0.19 19.54 -3.37
CA SER A 64 -1.51 20.17 -3.35
C SER A 64 -1.45 21.61 -2.82
N PRO A 65 -2.04 22.59 -3.53
CA PRO A 65 -2.12 23.97 -3.04
C PRO A 65 -3.10 24.13 -1.87
N TYR A 66 -3.86 23.08 -1.52
CA TYR A 66 -4.85 23.06 -0.43
C TYR A 66 -4.35 22.29 0.81
N CYS A 67 -3.13 21.73 0.74
CA CYS A 67 -2.51 21.00 1.84
C CYS A 67 -1.30 21.79 2.31
N HIS A 68 -1.50 22.56 3.37
CA HIS A 68 -0.48 23.47 3.91
C HIS A 68 0.28 22.79 5.05
N ASN A 69 1.57 23.13 5.17
CA ASN A 69 2.47 22.62 6.21
C ASN A 69 2.47 21.09 6.31
N THR A 70 2.43 20.37 5.19
CA THR A 70 2.32 18.89 5.15
C THR A 70 3.54 18.20 5.77
N GLU A 71 3.29 17.19 6.63
CA GLU A 71 4.31 16.40 7.31
C GLU A 71 3.95 14.91 7.33
N ILE A 72 4.91 14.01 7.14
CA ILE A 72 4.70 12.57 7.37
C ILE A 72 4.75 12.32 8.89
N VAL A 73 3.69 11.70 9.43
CA VAL A 73 3.59 11.27 10.83
C VAL A 73 3.67 9.77 11.02
N TYR A 74 3.56 9.00 9.94
CA TYR A 74 3.85 7.58 9.91
C TYR A 74 4.42 7.20 8.54
N ASP A 75 5.55 6.48 8.53
CA ASP A 75 6.20 6.00 7.31
C ASP A 75 6.55 4.50 7.41
N GLY A 76 5.66 3.65 6.89
CA GLY A 76 5.87 2.20 6.80
C GLY A 76 6.55 1.77 5.50
N ARG A 77 6.95 2.70 4.63
CA ARG A 77 7.44 2.37 3.27
C ARG A 77 8.73 1.57 3.28
N GLN A 78 9.61 1.80 4.26
CA GLN A 78 10.86 1.02 4.40
C GLN A 78 10.62 -0.47 4.65
N GLN A 79 9.44 -0.85 5.15
CA GLN A 79 9.06 -2.22 5.44
C GLN A 79 8.18 -2.84 4.33
N SER A 80 7.92 -2.07 3.27
CA SER A 80 7.01 -2.43 2.18
C SER A 80 7.78 -2.49 0.86
N LEU A 81 7.35 -3.37 -0.03
CA LEU A 81 7.85 -3.43 -1.40
C LEU A 81 7.09 -2.45 -2.28
N PHE A 82 7.78 -1.47 -2.87
CA PHE A 82 7.19 -0.56 -3.85
C PHE A 82 7.20 -1.20 -5.25
N ILE A 83 6.03 -1.36 -5.85
CA ILE A 83 5.90 -1.99 -7.16
C ILE A 83 6.15 -0.95 -8.25
N THR A 84 7.34 -0.97 -8.83
CA THR A 84 7.71 -0.13 -9.97
C THR A 84 7.49 -0.86 -11.28
N GLU A 85 7.36 -0.10 -12.37
CA GLU A 85 7.32 -0.67 -13.72
C GLU A 85 8.59 -1.49 -14.02
N ALA A 86 9.77 -1.00 -13.63
CA ALA A 86 11.03 -1.71 -13.79
C ALA A 86 11.06 -3.06 -13.05
N LEU A 87 10.51 -3.09 -11.82
CA LEU A 87 10.40 -4.32 -11.05
C LEU A 87 9.50 -5.33 -11.77
N VAL A 88 8.33 -4.89 -12.24
CA VAL A 88 7.41 -5.77 -12.97
C VAL A 88 8.08 -6.27 -14.25
N ARG A 89 8.69 -5.41 -15.07
CA ARG A 89 9.33 -5.78 -16.34
C ARG A 89 10.46 -6.81 -16.21
N GLN A 90 11.16 -6.82 -15.07
CA GLN A 90 12.26 -7.76 -14.80
C GLN A 90 11.79 -9.02 -14.07
N ALA A 91 10.52 -9.09 -13.67
CA ALA A 91 10.00 -10.18 -12.86
C ALA A 91 9.74 -11.44 -13.69
N LYS A 92 9.73 -12.56 -12.97
CA LYS A 92 9.32 -13.87 -13.46
C LYS A 92 8.65 -14.62 -12.33
N CYS A 93 7.78 -15.56 -12.69
CA CYS A 93 7.12 -16.41 -11.71
C CYS A 93 8.18 -17.27 -10.99
N ASP A 94 8.27 -17.16 -9.67
CA ASP A 94 9.19 -17.95 -8.86
C ASP A 94 8.95 -19.48 -9.00
N LEU A 95 7.70 -19.89 -9.27
CA LEU A 95 7.32 -21.31 -9.33
C LEU A 95 7.44 -21.97 -10.71
N CYS A 96 7.34 -21.21 -11.80
CA CYS A 96 7.37 -21.77 -13.15
C CYS A 96 8.27 -21.02 -14.13
N GLN A 97 8.94 -19.96 -13.66
CA GLN A 97 9.87 -19.13 -14.42
C GLN A 97 9.26 -18.42 -15.65
N LYS A 98 7.93 -18.43 -15.81
CA LYS A 98 7.23 -17.60 -16.82
C LYS A 98 7.61 -16.12 -16.57
N PRO A 99 8.14 -15.40 -17.57
CA PRO A 99 8.43 -13.97 -17.43
C PRO A 99 7.13 -13.15 -17.51
N THR A 100 7.16 -11.95 -16.93
CA THR A 100 6.15 -10.92 -17.19
C THR A 100 6.20 -10.45 -18.64
N THR A 101 5.11 -9.83 -19.09
CA THR A 101 5.01 -9.18 -20.41
C THR A 101 4.53 -7.74 -20.26
N GLU A 102 4.45 -6.99 -21.36
CA GLU A 102 3.81 -5.66 -21.35
C GLU A 102 2.37 -5.71 -20.80
N ALA A 103 1.64 -6.78 -21.09
CA ALA A 103 0.28 -6.97 -20.60
C ALA A 103 0.22 -7.05 -19.07
N SER A 104 1.30 -7.50 -18.41
CA SER A 104 1.40 -7.55 -16.94
C SER A 104 1.41 -6.19 -16.26
N LEU A 105 1.69 -5.11 -17.01
CA LEU A 105 1.60 -3.73 -16.50
C LEU A 105 0.17 -3.18 -16.50
N THR A 106 -0.74 -3.84 -17.23
CA THR A 106 -2.11 -3.40 -17.38
C THR A 106 -3.02 -4.20 -16.46
N LEU A 107 -3.66 -3.52 -15.51
CA LEU A 107 -4.62 -4.14 -14.61
C LEU A 107 -5.76 -4.80 -15.41
N LEU A 108 -6.05 -6.06 -15.11
CA LEU A 108 -7.09 -6.85 -15.81
C LEU A 108 -6.78 -7.09 -17.31
N GLY A 109 -5.51 -6.97 -17.72
CA GLY A 109 -5.05 -7.28 -19.09
C GLY A 109 -4.95 -8.77 -19.40
N GLY A 110 -5.21 -9.65 -18.42
CA GLY A 110 -5.22 -11.11 -18.60
C GLY A 110 -3.86 -11.81 -18.43
N ASP A 111 -2.79 -11.05 -18.13
CA ASP A 111 -1.47 -11.59 -17.76
C ASP A 111 -1.00 -11.03 -16.40
N ASP A 112 -1.93 -11.08 -15.44
CA ASP A 112 -1.71 -10.55 -14.09
C ASP A 112 -0.62 -11.34 -13.35
N TYR A 113 0.16 -10.60 -12.57
CA TYR A 113 1.11 -11.15 -11.62
C TYR A 113 0.73 -10.77 -10.20
N TYR A 114 1.11 -11.64 -9.26
CA TYR A 114 0.92 -11.47 -7.83
C TYR A 114 2.29 -11.42 -7.18
N VAL A 115 2.44 -10.56 -6.18
CA VAL A 115 3.70 -10.25 -5.54
C VAL A 115 3.53 -10.34 -4.03
N CYS A 116 4.55 -10.88 -3.37
CA CYS A 116 4.67 -10.86 -1.92
C CYS A 116 5.52 -9.67 -1.47
N SER A 117 5.31 -9.17 -0.25
CA SER A 117 6.20 -8.16 0.34
C SER A 117 7.66 -8.64 0.48
N CYS A 118 7.95 -9.94 0.37
CA CYS A 118 9.32 -10.47 0.28
C CYS A 118 9.96 -10.37 -1.12
N GLY A 119 9.29 -9.78 -2.12
CA GLY A 119 9.85 -9.56 -3.46
C GLY A 119 9.59 -10.66 -4.49
N ARG A 120 8.96 -11.77 -4.11
CA ARG A 120 8.65 -12.89 -5.00
C ARG A 120 7.41 -12.64 -5.84
N PHE A 121 7.45 -13.08 -7.09
CA PHE A 121 6.39 -12.91 -8.08
C PHE A 121 5.79 -14.24 -8.50
N PHE A 122 4.49 -14.25 -8.77
CA PHE A 122 3.73 -15.44 -9.14
C PHE A 122 2.77 -15.09 -10.28
N CYS A 123 2.83 -15.83 -11.38
CA CYS A 123 1.87 -15.65 -12.46
C CYS A 123 0.49 -16.18 -12.05
N ASP A 124 -0.57 -15.65 -12.65
CA ASP A 124 -1.96 -16.00 -12.35
C ASP A 124 -2.24 -17.52 -12.34
N ARG A 125 -1.69 -18.27 -13.30
CA ARG A 125 -1.81 -19.74 -13.32
C ARG A 125 -1.24 -20.40 -12.07
N CYS A 126 -0.07 -19.95 -11.60
CA CYS A 126 0.56 -20.52 -10.40
C CYS A 126 -0.11 -20.03 -9.12
N TYR A 127 -0.62 -18.79 -9.12
CA TYR A 127 -1.44 -18.26 -8.03
C TYR A 127 -2.65 -19.18 -7.76
N LEU A 128 -3.37 -19.58 -8.80
CA LEU A 128 -4.58 -20.41 -8.67
C LEU A 128 -4.32 -21.89 -8.36
N THR A 129 -3.19 -22.44 -8.83
CA THR A 129 -2.99 -23.92 -8.82
C THR A 129 -1.86 -24.41 -7.93
N ARG A 130 -0.97 -23.52 -7.48
CA ARG A 130 0.27 -23.91 -6.79
C ARG A 130 0.53 -23.17 -5.49
N LEU A 131 -0.06 -21.99 -5.30
CA LEU A 131 0.09 -21.29 -4.03
C LEU A 131 -0.78 -21.94 -2.96
N PRO A 132 -0.27 -22.09 -1.73
CA PRO A 132 -1.11 -22.42 -0.59
C PRO A 132 -2.16 -21.33 -0.39
N LEU A 133 -3.38 -21.71 0.01
CA LEU A 133 -4.47 -20.77 0.27
C LEU A 133 -4.60 -20.46 1.75
N THR A 134 -5.02 -19.24 2.08
CA THR A 134 -5.35 -18.84 3.46
C THR A 134 -6.45 -19.71 4.06
N ASP A 135 -7.37 -20.18 3.23
CA ASP A 135 -8.46 -21.10 3.56
C ASP A 135 -8.53 -22.20 2.49
N PRO A 136 -8.48 -23.50 2.87
CA PRO A 136 -8.64 -24.62 1.95
C PRO A 136 -9.99 -24.66 1.20
N ALA A 137 -11.06 -24.06 1.75
CA ALA A 137 -12.38 -24.00 1.13
C ALA A 137 -12.54 -22.88 0.09
N GLY A 138 -11.53 -22.01 -0.04
CA GLY A 138 -11.54 -20.84 -0.89
C GLY A 138 -10.95 -19.66 -0.15
N GLY A 139 -9.72 -19.28 -0.52
CA GLY A 139 -8.98 -18.21 0.13
C GLY A 139 -8.00 -17.53 -0.82
N TYR A 140 -7.23 -16.60 -0.28
CA TYR A 140 -6.21 -15.88 -1.05
C TYR A 140 -4.92 -16.70 -1.13
N GLY A 141 -4.19 -16.54 -2.23
CA GLY A 141 -2.88 -17.16 -2.39
C GLY A 141 -1.88 -16.61 -1.37
N MET A 142 -1.07 -17.49 -0.78
CA MET A 142 0.00 -17.12 0.14
C MET A 142 1.36 -17.45 -0.46
N CYS A 143 2.36 -16.63 -0.13
CA CYS A 143 3.75 -16.91 -0.44
C CYS A 143 4.18 -18.22 0.26
N PRO A 144 4.74 -19.19 -0.47
CA PRO A 144 5.15 -20.47 0.13
C PRO A 144 6.26 -20.29 1.19
N GLU A 145 7.08 -19.25 1.06
CA GLU A 145 8.24 -19.00 1.90
C GLU A 145 7.88 -18.29 3.21
N CYS A 146 7.25 -17.12 3.12
CA CYS A 146 6.98 -16.28 4.29
C CYS A 146 5.55 -16.37 4.78
N ARG A 147 4.68 -17.16 4.11
CA ARG A 147 3.27 -17.40 4.46
C ARG A 147 2.39 -16.14 4.54
N LYS A 148 2.88 -15.00 4.05
CA LYS A 148 2.06 -13.80 3.84
C LYS A 148 1.21 -13.94 2.58
N GLU A 149 0.03 -13.34 2.60
CA GLU A 149 -0.82 -13.23 1.41
C GLU A 149 -0.08 -12.51 0.28
N VAL A 150 -0.19 -13.01 -0.94
CA VAL A 150 0.31 -12.29 -2.12
C VAL A 150 -0.77 -11.36 -2.64
N LYS A 151 -0.37 -10.15 -3.05
CA LYS A 151 -1.26 -9.14 -3.59
C LYS A 151 -1.02 -9.01 -5.10
N ARG A 152 -2.00 -8.55 -5.85
CA ARG A 152 -1.77 -8.27 -7.28
C ARG A 152 -0.68 -7.20 -7.43
N ALA A 153 0.26 -7.42 -8.34
CA ALA A 153 1.32 -6.49 -8.66
C ALA A 153 0.74 -5.33 -9.47
N VAL A 154 0.49 -4.20 -8.81
CA VAL A 154 -0.02 -2.97 -9.44
C VAL A 154 1.03 -1.90 -9.30
N VAL A 155 1.47 -1.31 -10.42
CA VAL A 155 2.47 -0.25 -10.42
C VAL A 155 2.01 0.92 -9.56
N GLY A 156 2.91 1.46 -8.74
CA GLY A 156 2.63 2.57 -7.83
C GLY A 156 2.03 2.17 -6.48
N VAL A 157 1.79 0.87 -6.26
CA VAL A 157 1.29 0.33 -4.99
C VAL A 157 2.44 -0.18 -4.13
N TYR A 158 2.30 -0.06 -2.82
CA TYR A 158 3.18 -0.69 -1.84
C TYR A 158 2.55 -1.98 -1.30
N VAL A 159 3.37 -3.01 -1.11
CA VAL A 159 2.94 -4.32 -0.58
C VAL A 159 3.69 -4.61 0.72
N SER A 160 2.96 -4.83 1.82
CA SER A 160 3.46 -5.12 3.18
C SER A 160 3.13 -6.54 3.65
#